data_AF-A0A847WUT6-F1
#
_entry.id   AF-A0A847WUT6-F1
#
_cell.length_a   1.000
_cell.length_b   1.000
_cell.length_c   1.000
_cell.angle_alpha   90.00
_cell.angle_beta   90.00
_cell.angle_gamma   90.00
#
_symmetry.space_group_name_H-M   'P 1'
#
loop_
_entity.id
_entity.type
_entity.pdbx_description
1 polymer ?
#
loop_
_entity_poly.entity_id
_entity_poly.type
_entity_poly.pdbx_seq_one_letter_code
_entity_poly.pdbx_strand_id
1 'polypeptide(L)' 'MPQILMPALSPTMEEGKLAKWLVKVGDTVKSGDVLAEIETDKAT' A
#
# COMPACT_ATOMS: atom_id res chain seq x y z
N MET A 1 17.64 -3.47 4.33
CA MET A 1 16.30 -2.87 4.52
C MET A 1 15.40 -3.43 3.44
N PRO A 2 14.36 -4.22 3.78
CA PRO A 2 13.41 -4.69 2.78
C PRO A 2 12.75 -3.48 2.11
N GLN A 3 12.71 -3.47 0.78
CA GLN A 3 11.99 -2.43 0.03
C GLN A 3 10.52 -2.83 -0.02
N ILE A 4 9.64 -2.00 0.52
CA ILE A 4 8.20 -2.18 0.39
C ILE A 4 7.81 -1.59 -0.96
N LEU A 5 7.70 -2.45 -1.96
CA LEU A 5 7.22 -2.09 -3.29
C LEU A 5 5.71 -2.30 -3.33
N MET A 6 4.98 -1.31 -3.87
CA MET A 6 3.55 -1.45 -4.09
C MET A 6 3.31 -2.52 -5.17
N PRO A 7 2.56 -3.59 -4.88
CA PRO A 7 2.17 -4.54 -5.91
C PRO A 7 1.15 -3.87 -6.85
N ALA A 8 1.29 -4.10 -8.15
CA ALA A 8 0.31 -3.65 -9.11
C ALA A 8 -1.02 -4.38 -8.87
N LEU A 9 -2.06 -3.63 -8.48
CA LEU A 9 -3.41 -4.18 -8.22
C LEU A 9 -4.23 -4.35 -9.51
N SER A 10 -3.74 -3.85 -10.64
CA SER A 10 -4.34 -4.05 -11.97
C SER A 10 -3.25 -4.06 -13.05
N PRO A 11 -3.42 -4.82 -14.15
CA PRO A 11 -2.45 -4.90 -15.24
C PRO A 11 -2.20 -3.56 -15.95
N THR A 12 -3.09 -2.58 -15.79
CA THR A 12 -2.99 -1.22 -16.35
C THR A 12 -2.70 -0.16 -15.29
N MET A 13 -2.41 -0.55 -14.05
CA MET A 13 -2.21 0.38 -12.96
C MET A 13 -0.74 0.82 -12.91
N GLU A 14 -0.48 2.03 -13.39
CA GLU A 14 0.84 2.66 -13.36
C GLU A 14 1.06 3.45 -12.07
N GLU A 15 0.01 4.08 -11.56
CA GLU A 15 0.04 4.93 -10.37
C GLU A 15 -1.07 4.55 -9.39
N GLY A 16 -0.76 4.62 -8.09
CA GLY A 16 -1.71 4.41 -7.00
C GLY A 16 -1.57 5.54 -5.99
N LYS A 17 -2.70 6.08 -5.53
CA LYS A 17 -2.70 7.15 -4.54
C LYS A 17 -2.69 6.55 -3.15
N LEU A 18 -1.67 6.86 -2.37
CA LEU A 18 -1.66 6.49 -0.96
C LEU A 18 -2.78 7.26 -0.22
N ALA A 19 -3.83 6.55 0.18
CA ALA A 19 -4.96 7.16 0.89
C ALA A 19 -4.62 7.41 2.35
N LYS A 20 -4.05 6.40 3.03
CA LYS A 20 -3.77 6.48 4.47
C LYS A 20 -2.69 5.52 4.93
N TRP A 21 -1.80 6.00 5.81
CA TRP A 21 -0.93 5.12 6.61
C TRP A 21 -1.68 4.61 7.84
N LEU A 22 -1.68 3.29 8.02
CA LEU A 22 -2.25 2.63 9.20
C LEU A 22 -1.19 2.39 10.29
N VAL A 23 0.09 2.46 9.93
CA VAL A 23 1.24 2.27 10.80
C VAL A 23 2.04 3.56 10.96
N LYS A 24 2.70 3.73 12.10
CA LYS A 24 3.58 4.88 12.36
C LYS A 24 5.05 4.47 12.32
N VAL A 25 5.91 5.46 12.15
CA VAL A 25 7.36 5.27 12.22
C VAL A 25 7.74 4.76 13.61
N GLY A 26 8.39 3.59 13.66
CA GLY A 26 8.77 2.92 14.91
C GLY A 26 7.80 1.84 15.37
N ASP A 27 6.66 1.65 14.72
CA ASP A 27 5.75 0.55 15.03
C ASP A 27 6.35 -0.81 14.62
N THR A 28 6.03 -1.83 15.41
CA THR A 28 6.38 -3.21 15.09
C THR A 28 5.29 -3.82 14.22
N VAL A 29 5.65 -4.17 12.99
CA VAL A 29 4.74 -4.79 12.00
C VAL A 29 5.05 -6.26 11.82
N LYS A 30 3.99 -7.07 11.71
CA LYS A 30 4.04 -8.53 11.52
C LYS A 30 3.42 -8.93 10.19
N SER A 31 3.71 -10.15 9.76
CA SER A 31 3.09 -10.72 8.57
C SER A 31 1.58 -10.83 8.76
N GLY A 32 0.81 -10.22 7.86
CA GLY A 32 -0.65 -10.12 7.94
C GLY A 32 -1.16 -8.75 8.40
N ASP A 33 -0.29 -7.86 8.91
CA ASP A 33 -0.69 -6.51 9.28
C ASP A 33 -0.89 -5.63 8.05
N VAL A 34 -1.96 -4.83 8.06
CA VAL A 34 -2.24 -3.84 7.01
C VAL A 34 -1.42 -2.58 7.28
N LEU A 35 -0.54 -2.24 6.35
CA LEU A 35 0.40 -1.11 6.51
C LEU A 35 -0.20 0.22 6.05
N ALA A 36 -0.92 0.20 4.93
CA ALA A 36 -1.50 1.38 4.33
C ALA A 36 -2.69 1.02 3.44
N GLU A 37 -3.57 2.00 3.27
CA GLU A 37 -4.65 1.99 2.29
C GLU A 37 -4.19 2.74 1.04
N ILE A 38 -4.34 2.09 -0.11
CA ILE A 38 -4.01 2.66 -1.42
C ILE A 38 -5.29 2.70 -2.23
N GLU A 39 -5.62 3.89 -2.72
CA GLU A 39 -6.75 4.14 -3.60
C GLU A 39 -6.27 4.16 -5.04
N THR A 40 -7.03 3.51 -5.92
CA THR A 40 -6.67 3.32 -7.32
C THR A 40 -7.89 3.68 -8.14
N ASP A 41 -7.72 4.38 -9.26
CA ASP A 41 -8.81 4.93 -10.07
C ASP A 41 -9.59 3.88 -10.88
N LYS A 42 -9.60 2.62 -10.42
CA LYS A 42 -10.29 1.50 -11.06
C LYS A 42 -11.55 1.11 -10.30
N ALA A 43 -12.35 2.12 -9.95
CA ALA A 43 -13.71 1.95 -9.45
C ALA A 43 -14.70 2.52 -10.47
N THR A 44 -14.85 1.82 -11.59
CA THR A 44 -16.06 1.89 -12.43
C THR A 44 -16.25 0.55 -13.14
#